data_AF-A0A5J4WM85-F1
#
_entry.id   AF-A0A5J4WM85-F1
#
_cell.length_a   1.000
_cell.length_b   1.000
_cell.length_c   1.000
_cell.angle_alpha   90.00
_cell.angle_beta   90.00
_cell.angle_gamma   90.00
#
_symmetry.space_group_name_H-M   'P 1'
#
loop_
_entity.id
_entity.type
_entity.pdbx_description
1 polymer ?
#
loop_
_entity_poly.entity_id
_entity_poly.type
_entity_poly.pdbx_seq_one_letter_code
_entity_poly.pdbx_strand_id
1 'polypeptide(L)'
;MSVVGKHSIRFISSGDLQHLIEFKYGFQVSFPANGNQIFHCGQRLQIEVDFKSVPSKVVFFINGIQQKNYVTGIPVKIRFFAFVQQAGSSFHITRSERLRQSSVRIDADSIAWKWGEYWKRN
;
A
#
# COMPACT_ATOMS: atom_id res chain seq x y z
N MET A 1 18.15 -14.19 10.52
CA MET A 1 17.11 -13.13 10.37
C MET A 1 16.59 -13.20 8.95
N SER A 2 15.28 -13.15 8.76
CA SER A 2 14.67 -13.10 7.43
C SER A 2 13.82 -11.84 7.29
N VAL A 3 13.75 -11.30 6.08
CA VAL A 3 12.95 -10.11 5.77
C VAL A 3 12.11 -10.37 4.53
N VAL A 4 10.81 -10.14 4.65
CA VAL A 4 9.82 -10.30 3.59
C VAL A 4 9.38 -8.91 3.10
N GLY A 5 9.12 -8.78 1.79
CA GLY A 5 8.59 -7.52 1.23
C GLY A 5 9.65 -6.49 0.84
N LYS A 6 10.93 -6.89 0.72
CA LYS A 6 12.04 -6.03 0.28
C LYS A 6 11.76 -5.23 -1.00
N HIS A 7 10.90 -5.76 -1.87
CA HIS A 7 10.57 -5.20 -3.17
C HIS A 7 9.06 -5.02 -3.37
N SER A 8 8.28 -4.93 -2.28
CA SER A 8 6.84 -4.69 -2.40
C SER A 8 6.27 -3.79 -1.30
N ILE A 9 5.26 -3.01 -1.69
CA ILE A 9 4.25 -2.44 -0.80
C ILE A 9 3.01 -3.31 -0.97
N ARG A 10 2.40 -3.72 0.14
CA ARG A 10 1.24 -4.60 0.14
C ARG A 10 0.13 -3.96 0.94
N PHE A 11 -1.02 -3.74 0.31
CA PHE A 11 -2.24 -3.31 0.97
C PHE A 11 -3.19 -4.50 1.01
N ILE A 12 -3.44 -5.04 2.21
CA ILE A 12 -4.19 -6.29 2.39
C ILE A 12 -5.57 -6.04 2.99
N SER A 13 -6.46 -7.03 2.95
CA SER A 13 -7.88 -6.89 3.31
C SER A 13 -8.12 -6.42 4.74
N SER A 14 -7.19 -6.66 5.68
CA SER A 14 -7.25 -6.11 7.04
C SER A 14 -7.08 -4.58 7.12
N GLY A 15 -6.80 -3.90 6.00
CA GLY A 15 -6.41 -2.50 5.96
C GLY A 15 -4.93 -2.27 6.29
N ASP A 16 -4.18 -3.32 6.59
CA ASP A 16 -2.75 -3.18 6.86
C ASP A 16 -1.99 -2.82 5.58
N LEU A 17 -1.13 -1.81 5.72
CA LEU A 17 -0.12 -1.46 4.73
C LEU A 17 1.21 -2.06 5.19
N GLN A 18 1.77 -2.94 4.38
CA GLN A 18 2.97 -3.70 4.71
C GLN A 18 4.11 -3.37 3.75
N HIS A 19 5.30 -3.19 4.32
CA HIS A 19 6.57 -3.23 3.61
C HIS A 19 7.49 -4.21 4.35
N LEU A 20 8.77 -3.91 4.58
CA LEU A 20 9.75 -4.78 5.23
C LEU A 20 9.21 -5.41 6.53
N ILE A 21 8.85 -6.69 6.49
CA ILE A 21 8.49 -7.49 7.67
C ILE A 21 9.68 -8.38 8.02
N GLU A 22 10.27 -8.12 9.18
CA GLU A 22 11.48 -8.75 9.70
C GLU A 22 11.13 -9.79 10.76
N PHE A 23 11.82 -10.93 10.68
CA PHE A 23 11.72 -12.03 11.63
C PHE A 23 13.08 -12.34 12.24
N LYS A 24 13.12 -12.41 13.57
CA LYS A 24 14.27 -12.77 14.40
C LYS A 24 13.90 -14.00 15.22
N TYR A 25 14.69 -15.07 15.09
CA TYR A 25 14.47 -16.34 15.81
C TYR A 25 13.03 -16.89 15.66
N GLY A 26 12.39 -16.67 14.51
CA GLY A 26 11.00 -17.08 14.26
C GLY A 26 9.94 -16.06 14.68
N PHE A 27 10.29 -15.02 15.44
CA PHE A 27 9.37 -13.98 15.90
C PHE A 27 9.39 -12.77 14.96
N GLN A 28 8.21 -12.26 14.63
CA GLN A 28 8.08 -11.00 13.90
C GLN A 28 8.48 -9.82 14.79
N VAL A 29 9.39 -8.99 14.31
CA VAL A 29 9.93 -7.83 15.06
C VAL A 29 9.70 -6.49 14.36
N SER A 30 9.25 -6.50 13.10
CA SER A 30 8.70 -5.30 12.46
C SER A 30 7.27 -5.54 12.02
N PHE A 31 6.45 -4.50 12.04
CA PHE A 31 5.00 -4.60 11.92
C PHE A 31 4.46 -3.72 10.79
N PRO A 32 3.30 -4.09 10.22
CA PRO A 32 2.59 -3.24 9.28
C PRO A 32 2.21 -1.87 9.85
N ALA A 33 1.99 -0.92 8.95
CA ALA A 33 1.25 0.29 9.25
C ALA A 33 -0.25 -0.03 9.26
N ASN A 34 -0.92 0.32 10.35
CA ASN A 34 -2.35 0.07 10.59
C ASN A 34 -3.15 1.40 10.54
N GLY A 35 -4.48 1.28 10.59
CA GLY A 35 -5.39 2.45 10.64
C GLY A 35 -5.95 2.88 9.29
N ASN A 36 -5.76 2.10 8.22
CA ASN A 36 -6.62 2.20 7.04
C ASN A 36 -7.90 1.39 7.26
N GLN A 37 -8.88 1.57 6.38
CA GLN A 37 -10.10 0.78 6.40
C GLN A 37 -9.84 -0.66 5.93
N ILE A 38 -10.53 -1.60 6.58
CA ILE A 38 -10.71 -2.97 6.10
C ILE A 38 -11.51 -2.92 4.81
N PHE A 39 -11.19 -3.78 3.83
CA PHE A 39 -11.97 -3.90 2.61
C PHE A 39 -12.51 -5.32 2.38
N HIS A 40 -13.64 -5.37 1.68
CA HIS A 40 -14.45 -6.56 1.42
C HIS A 40 -14.80 -6.68 -0.07
N CYS A 41 -15.31 -7.85 -0.46
CA CYS A 41 -15.82 -8.10 -1.81
C CYS A 41 -16.89 -7.07 -2.20
N GLY A 42 -16.90 -6.70 -3.48
CA GLY A 42 -17.84 -5.69 -4.02
C GLY A 42 -17.38 -4.24 -3.87
N GLN A 43 -16.32 -3.97 -3.10
CA GLN A 43 -15.73 -2.63 -3.01
C GLN A 43 -14.71 -2.38 -4.12
N ARG A 44 -14.56 -1.11 -4.50
CA ARG A 44 -13.55 -0.66 -5.46
C ARG A 44 -12.27 -0.27 -4.75
N LEU A 45 -11.21 -1.02 -5.00
CA LEU A 45 -9.85 -0.61 -4.67
C LEU A 45 -9.25 0.25 -5.80
N GLN A 46 -8.58 1.32 -5.42
CA GLN A 46 -7.81 2.16 -6.33
C GLN A 46 -6.43 2.43 -5.75
N ILE A 47 -5.43 2.45 -6.63
CA ILE A 47 -4.05 2.80 -6.30
C ILE A 47 -3.68 3.95 -7.23
N GLU A 48 -3.25 5.07 -6.65
CA GLU A 48 -2.67 6.17 -7.40
C GLU A 48 -1.17 6.24 -7.14
N VAL A 49 -0.39 6.30 -8.21
CA VAL A 49 1.06 6.44 -8.14
C VAL A 49 1.47 7.75 -8.80
N ASP A 50 2.07 8.63 -8.01
CA ASP A 50 2.58 9.91 -8.47
C ASP A 50 4.11 9.90 -8.48
N PHE A 51 4.68 9.75 -9.68
CA PHE A 51 6.12 9.86 -9.92
C PHE A 51 6.61 11.30 -10.16
N LYS A 52 5.70 12.28 -10.31
CA LYS A 52 6.07 13.68 -10.52
C LYS A 52 6.37 14.39 -9.19
N SER A 53 5.71 13.98 -8.11
CA SER A 53 6.04 14.45 -6.76
C SER A 53 7.47 14.07 -6.36
N VAL A 54 8.13 14.95 -5.60
CA VAL A 54 9.42 14.68 -4.95
C VAL A 54 9.23 14.82 -3.44
N PRO A 55 9.24 13.73 -2.66
CA PRO A 55 9.37 12.33 -3.08
C PRO A 55 8.13 11.79 -3.83
N SER A 56 8.31 10.79 -4.68
CA SER A 56 7.21 10.08 -5.36
C SER A 56 6.27 9.43 -4.36
N LYS A 57 5.00 9.27 -4.68
CA LYS A 57 3.95 8.83 -3.74
C LYS A 57 3.13 7.66 -4.28
N VAL A 58 2.67 6.80 -3.38
CA VAL A 58 1.65 5.77 -3.64
C VAL A 58 0.56 5.89 -2.60
N VAL A 59 -0.67 6.08 -3.08
CA VAL A 59 -1.86 6.31 -2.24
C VAL A 59 -2.93 5.30 -2.60
N PHE A 60 -3.63 4.82 -1.57
CA PHE A 60 -4.66 3.79 -1.69
C PHE A 60 -6.04 4.41 -1.43
N PHE A 61 -7.07 3.86 -2.08
CA PHE A 61 -8.44 4.29 -1.92
C PHE A 61 -9.38 3.08 -1.85
N ILE A 62 -10.42 3.19 -1.03
CA ILE A 62 -11.53 2.24 -0.96
C ILE A 62 -12.81 2.99 -1.30
N ASN A 63 -13.52 2.58 -2.34
CA ASN A 63 -14.72 3.27 -2.87
C ASN A 63 -14.50 4.77 -3.15
N GLY A 64 -13.26 5.15 -3.52
CA GLY A 64 -12.89 6.56 -3.75
C GLY A 64 -12.52 7.34 -2.48
N ILE A 65 -12.59 6.74 -1.30
CA ILE A 65 -12.13 7.33 -0.04
C ILE A 65 -10.65 7.05 0.13
N GLN A 66 -9.84 8.10 0.25
CA GLN A 66 -8.40 8.00 0.46
C GLN A 66 -8.09 7.34 1.80
N GLN A 67 -7.12 6.44 1.81
CA GLN A 67 -6.67 5.76 3.02
C GLN A 67 -5.63 6.58 3.77
N LYS A 68 -5.63 6.44 5.10
CA LYS A 68 -4.79 7.19 6.03
C LYS A 68 -3.30 7.07 5.71
N ASN A 69 -2.83 5.86 5.46
CA ASN A 69 -1.42 5.57 5.27
C ASN A 69 -1.08 5.54 3.78
N TYR A 70 0.02 6.21 3.42
CA TYR A 70 0.55 6.22 2.06
C TYR A 70 2.07 6.04 2.07
N VAL A 71 2.64 5.70 0.92
CA VAL A 71 4.09 5.44 0.81
C VAL A 71 4.79 6.50 -0.02
N THR A 72 5.97 6.91 0.41
CA THR A 72 6.81 7.90 -0.27
C THR A 72 8.17 7.33 -0.66
N GLY A 73 8.79 7.91 -1.69
CA GLY A 73 10.15 7.56 -2.13
C GLY A 73 10.26 6.20 -2.82
N ILE A 74 9.21 5.77 -3.52
CA ILE A 74 9.18 4.49 -4.23
C ILE A 74 10.15 4.45 -5.44
N PRO A 75 10.59 3.25 -5.87
CA PRO A 75 11.41 3.11 -7.07
C PRO A 75 10.69 3.53 -8.36
N VAL A 76 11.44 4.03 -9.33
CA VAL A 76 10.91 4.51 -10.63
C VAL A 76 10.37 3.41 -11.56
N LYS A 77 10.60 2.13 -11.24
CA LYS A 77 10.09 0.98 -11.98
C LYS A 77 9.25 0.13 -11.03
N ILE A 78 7.95 0.04 -11.31
CA ILE A 78 7.00 -0.73 -10.52
C ILE A 78 6.17 -1.67 -11.39
N ARG A 79 5.52 -2.63 -10.74
CA ARG A 79 4.46 -3.46 -11.31
C ARG A 79 3.29 -3.46 -10.34
N PHE A 80 2.08 -3.45 -10.86
CA PHE A 80 0.88 -3.70 -10.07
C PHE A 80 0.66 -5.20 -9.97
N PHE A 81 0.30 -5.68 -8.78
CA PHE A 81 0.04 -7.08 -8.51
C PHE A 81 -1.22 -7.19 -7.65
N ALA A 82 -2.13 -8.08 -8.03
CA ALA A 82 -3.31 -8.41 -7.26
C ALA A 82 -3.18 -9.88 -6.80
N PHE A 83 -3.25 -10.09 -5.50
CA PHE A 83 -3.20 -11.42 -4.90
C PHE A 83 -4.62 -11.89 -4.57
N VAL A 84 -5.07 -12.95 -5.24
CA VAL A 84 -6.39 -13.57 -5.02
C VAL A 84 -6.16 -14.96 -4.46
N GLN A 85 -6.60 -15.19 -3.22
CA GLN A 85 -6.30 -16.43 -2.49
C GLN A 85 -7.50 -17.38 -2.37
N GLN A 86 -8.70 -16.84 -2.19
CA GLN A 86 -9.89 -17.63 -1.87
C GLN A 86 -10.50 -18.24 -3.13
N ALA A 87 -10.96 -19.49 -3.04
CA ALA A 87 -11.57 -20.20 -4.15
C ALA A 87 -12.79 -19.42 -4.68
N GLY A 88 -12.92 -19.33 -6.01
CA GLY A 88 -13.99 -18.58 -6.67
C GLY A 88 -13.87 -17.05 -6.57
N SER A 89 -12.86 -16.52 -5.88
CA SER A 89 -12.62 -15.08 -5.86
C SER A 89 -12.06 -14.58 -7.18
N SER A 90 -12.47 -13.38 -7.55
CA SER A 90 -11.96 -12.69 -8.74
C SER A 90 -11.98 -11.18 -8.50
N PHE A 91 -11.27 -10.46 -9.35
CA PHE A 91 -11.37 -9.02 -9.46
C PHE A 91 -11.44 -8.67 -10.95
N HIS A 92 -11.97 -7.51 -11.27
CA HIS A 92 -11.89 -6.95 -12.60
C HIS A 92 -11.36 -5.52 -12.54
N ILE A 93 -10.57 -5.15 -13.54
CA ILE A 93 -10.02 -3.80 -13.64
C ILE A 93 -11.12 -2.92 -14.22
N THR A 94 -11.60 -1.95 -13.44
CA THR A 94 -12.62 -0.98 -13.88
C THR A 94 -12.02 0.24 -14.57
N ARG A 95 -10.77 0.58 -14.26
CA ARG A 95 -10.09 1.77 -14.77
C ARG A 95 -8.57 1.59 -14.68
N SER A 96 -7.86 1.90 -15.76
CA SER A 96 -6.40 1.97 -15.80
C SER A 96 -6.01 3.08 -16.77
N GLU A 97 -5.40 4.14 -16.27
CA GLU A 97 -5.06 5.31 -17.08
C GLU A 97 -3.92 6.11 -16.45
N ARG A 98 -3.44 7.09 -17.21
CA ARG A 98 -2.53 8.13 -16.72
C ARG A 98 -3.31 9.41 -16.44
N LEU A 99 -3.35 9.83 -15.18
CA LEU A 99 -3.96 11.09 -14.80
C LEU A 99 -3.05 12.28 -15.18
N ARG A 100 -3.67 13.39 -15.61
CA ARG A 100 -2.94 14.66 -15.88
C ARG A 100 -2.45 15.31 -14.59
N GLN A 101 -3.31 15.31 -13.58
CA GLN A 101 -3.09 15.84 -12.24
C GLN A 101 -3.47 14.77 -11.20
N SER A 102 -2.75 14.75 -10.09
CA SER A 102 -3.02 13.83 -8.98
C SER A 102 -4.39 14.13 -8.34
N SER A 103 -5.13 13.07 -7.98
CA SER A 103 -6.39 13.20 -7.23
C SER A 103 -6.21 13.13 -5.70
N VAL A 104 -4.98 12.89 -5.26
CA VAL A 104 -4.59 12.76 -3.85
C VAL A 104 -4.80 14.07 -3.09
N ARG A 105 -5.38 13.95 -1.89
CA ARG A 105 -5.53 15.04 -0.93
C ARG A 105 -4.90 14.62 0.39
N ILE A 106 -3.66 15.07 0.62
CA ILE A 106 -2.98 14.82 1.91
C ILE A 106 -3.47 15.85 2.92
N ASP A 107 -3.94 15.37 4.06
CA ASP A 107 -4.41 16.18 5.18
C ASP A 107 -3.58 15.91 6.44
N ALA A 108 -3.96 16.53 7.56
CA ALA A 108 -3.25 16.41 8.83
C ALA A 108 -3.29 14.98 9.42
N ASP A 109 -4.30 14.18 9.06
CA ASP A 109 -4.46 12.81 9.55
C ASP A 109 -3.70 11.77 8.69
N SER A 110 -3.24 12.18 7.52
CA SER A 110 -2.51 11.34 6.58
C SER A 110 -1.09 11.03 7.06
N ILE A 111 -0.70 9.76 7.07
CA ILE A 111 0.63 9.31 7.52
C ILE A 111 1.46 8.82 6.34
N ALA A 112 2.61 9.46 6.15
CA ALA A 112 3.60 9.09 5.14
C ALA A 112 4.57 8.04 5.68
N TRP A 113 4.74 6.94 4.96
CA TRP A 113 5.75 5.93 5.26
C TRP A 113 6.80 5.89 4.16
N LYS A 114 8.08 5.91 4.52
CA LYS A 114 9.16 5.93 3.54
C LYS A 114 9.49 4.51 3.07
N TRP A 115 9.60 4.33 1.76
CA TRP A 115 10.05 3.06 1.18
C TRP A 115 11.48 2.72 1.65
N GLY A 116 11.75 1.43 1.86
CA GLY A 116 13.05 0.92 2.29
C GLY A 116 13.29 0.97 3.80
N GLU A 117 12.32 1.46 4.58
CA GLU A 117 12.42 1.56 6.04
C GLU A 117 11.50 0.57 6.76
N TYR A 118 11.89 0.21 7.98
CA TYR A 118 11.03 -0.51 8.91
C TYR A 118 10.07 0.49 9.57
N TRP A 119 8.80 0.47 9.17
CA TRP A 119 7.81 1.45 9.60
C TRP A 119 7.46 1.35 11.07
N LYS A 120 7.29 0.13 11.57
CA LYS A 120 7.14 -0.15 12.99
C LYS A 120 8.10 -1.25 13.35
N ARG A 121 8.97 -1.03 14.33
CA ARG A 121 9.94 -2.02 14.80
C ARG A 121 9.98 -1.98 16.32
N ASN A 122 9.97 -3.16 16.94
CA ASN A 122 10.26 -3.33 18.36
C ASN A 122 11.73 -3.65 18.56
#